data_AF-A0A9J6C3Z8-F1
#
_entry.id   AF-A0A9J6C3Z8-F1
#
_cell.length_a   1.000
_cell.length_b   1.000
_cell.length_c   1.000
_cell.angle_alpha   90.00
_cell.angle_beta   90.00
_cell.angle_gamma   90.00
#
_symmetry.space_group_name_H-M   'P 1'
#
loop_
_entity.id
_entity.type
_entity.pdbx_description
1 polymer ?
#
loop_
_entity_poly.entity_id
_entity_poly.type
_entity_poly.pdbx_seq_one_letter_code
_entity_poly.pdbx_strand_id
1 'polypeptide(L)'
;MMLSTYLTNSIFFILVLFAKAQMEKSSSASLIKANPYFVAIEEGKNVSILCSAISPITSCHFIIPGEDQPLNLIENHTRNDNYEYFGNGYENGECGITITSIKKGNEGNVSCVVDLNEHLKNIRENIPITITKELPKDNKMRTIIGIIIFSVVTVLFNCILLYCYIAGQRTANKTKRALSQSHHNPASASIIASEQTQRNDIEKQQASSSRP
;
A
#
# COMPACT_ATOMS: atom_id res chain seq x y z
N MET A 1 -12.28 8.41 26.78
CA MET A 1 -11.43 7.25 26.42
C MET A 1 -11.45 6.93 24.92
N MET A 2 -12.60 6.93 24.22
CA MET A 2 -12.66 6.59 22.78
C MET A 2 -11.97 7.59 21.81
N LEU A 3 -11.83 8.86 22.19
CA LEU A 3 -11.15 9.86 21.34
C LEU A 3 -9.62 9.64 21.30
N SER A 4 -9.05 9.19 22.42
CA SER A 4 -7.61 8.96 22.57
C SER A 4 -7.15 7.76 21.74
N THR A 5 -7.93 6.67 21.70
CA THR A 5 -7.63 5.49 20.87
C THR A 5 -7.76 5.78 19.37
N TYR A 6 -8.64 6.71 18.97
CA TYR A 6 -8.77 7.14 17.58
C TYR A 6 -7.57 7.97 17.12
N LEU A 7 -7.09 8.87 17.99
CA LEU A 7 -5.89 9.68 17.76
C LEU A 7 -4.63 8.82 17.66
N THR A 8 -4.44 7.86 18.57
CA THR A 8 -3.24 6.98 18.54
C THR A 8 -3.23 6.06 17.32
N ASN A 9 -4.37 5.49 16.94
CA ASN A 9 -4.46 4.65 15.74
C ASN A 9 -4.26 5.46 14.45
N SER A 10 -4.80 6.69 14.37
CA SER A 10 -4.59 7.56 13.20
C SER A 10 -3.13 8.00 13.06
N ILE A 11 -2.48 8.35 14.17
CA ILE A 11 -1.06 8.71 14.19
C ILE A 11 -0.20 7.51 13.75
N PHE A 12 -0.50 6.30 14.24
CA PHE A 12 0.23 5.10 13.85
C PHE A 12 0.08 4.79 12.35
N PHE A 13 -1.13 4.93 11.79
CA PHE A 13 -1.36 4.78 10.35
C PHE A 13 -0.60 5.82 9.53
N ILE A 14 -0.61 7.08 9.96
CA ILE A 14 0.14 8.16 9.30
C ILE A 14 1.64 7.86 9.33
N LEU A 15 2.20 7.43 10.47
CA LEU A 15 3.61 7.04 10.58
C LEU A 15 3.98 5.85 9.67
N VAL A 16 3.10 4.85 9.54
CA VAL A 16 3.30 3.70 8.64
C VAL A 16 3.25 4.13 7.17
N LEU A 17 2.39 5.09 6.81
CA LEU A 17 2.34 5.66 5.45
C LEU A 17 3.59 6.49 5.13
N PHE A 18 4.04 7.34 6.07
CA PHE A 18 5.29 8.10 5.92
C PHE A 18 6.51 7.19 5.82
N ALA A 19 6.57 6.08 6.58
CA ALA A 19 7.67 5.13 6.49
C ALA A 19 7.73 4.41 5.13
N LYS A 20 6.59 4.16 4.48
CA LYS A 20 6.56 3.56 3.13
C LYS A 20 6.95 4.54 2.02
N ALA A 21 6.65 5.82 2.18
CA ALA A 21 7.00 6.85 1.20
C ALA A 21 8.52 7.08 1.05
N GLN A 22 9.32 6.68 2.05
CA GLN A 22 10.78 6.87 2.03
C GLN A 22 11.55 5.75 1.30
N MET A 23 10.86 4.72 0.79
CA MET A 23 11.49 3.64 0.00
C MET A 23 11.38 3.85 -1.50
N GLU A 24 11.17 5.09 -1.96
CA GLU A 24 11.09 5.37 -3.38
C GLU A 24 12.35 6.09 -3.88
N LYS A 25 13.33 5.23 -4.20
CA LYS A 25 14.30 5.40 -5.28
C LYS A 25 15.36 6.50 -5.07
N SER A 26 16.49 6.09 -4.49
CA SER A 26 17.77 6.74 -4.75
C SER A 26 18.08 6.59 -6.25
N SER A 27 17.62 7.55 -7.06
CA SER A 27 17.98 7.70 -8.46
C SER A 27 19.15 8.66 -8.50
N SER A 28 20.37 8.16 -8.27
CA SER A 28 21.56 8.84 -8.74
C SER A 28 21.36 9.14 -10.22
N ALA A 29 21.56 10.38 -10.64
CA ALA A 29 21.48 10.77 -12.05
C ALA A 29 22.64 10.11 -12.82
N SER A 30 22.48 8.82 -13.15
CA SER A 30 23.36 8.10 -14.04
C SER A 30 23.05 8.52 -15.47
N LEU A 31 24.09 8.79 -16.26
CA LEU A 31 23.95 9.13 -17.69
C LEU A 31 23.44 7.94 -18.51
N ILE A 32 23.53 6.73 -17.96
CA ILE A 32 23.06 5.48 -18.55
C ILE A 32 22.21 4.74 -17.53
N LYS A 33 21.10 4.18 -18.01
CA LYS A 33 20.18 3.37 -17.22
C LYS A 33 20.03 2.00 -17.86
N ALA A 34 20.25 0.95 -17.07
CA ALA A 34 19.94 -0.41 -17.48
C ALA A 34 18.52 -0.83 -17.05
N ASN A 35 17.86 -1.62 -17.89
CA ASN A 35 16.58 -2.23 -17.62
C ASN A 35 16.55 -3.69 -18.14
N PRO A 36 16.21 -4.67 -17.29
CA PRO A 36 16.06 -4.55 -15.84
C PRO A 36 17.41 -4.28 -15.14
N TYR A 37 17.37 -3.78 -13.90
CA TYR A 37 18.58 -3.55 -13.07
C TYR A 37 19.09 -4.83 -12.38
N PHE A 38 18.29 -5.90 -12.40
CA PHE A 38 18.60 -7.23 -11.87
C PHE A 38 17.75 -8.26 -12.60
N VAL A 39 18.33 -9.41 -12.91
CA VAL A 39 17.64 -10.53 -13.57
C VAL A 39 17.75 -11.78 -12.70
N ALA A 40 16.61 -12.36 -12.31
CA ALA A 40 16.52 -13.74 -11.84
C ALA A 40 15.73 -14.54 -12.87
N ILE A 41 16.38 -15.50 -13.53
CA ILE A 41 15.79 -16.22 -14.66
C ILE A 41 16.17 -17.71 -14.65
N GLU A 42 15.30 -18.55 -15.18
CA GLU A 42 15.56 -19.98 -15.38
C GLU A 42 16.49 -20.23 -16.58
N GLU A 43 17.28 -21.30 -16.50
CA GLU A 43 18.11 -21.76 -17.61
C GLU A 43 17.24 -22.12 -18.83
N GLY A 44 17.71 -21.79 -20.03
CA GLY A 44 16.99 -22.02 -21.28
C GLY A 44 15.93 -20.97 -21.62
N LYS A 45 15.69 -19.98 -20.76
CA LYS A 45 14.77 -18.88 -21.05
C LYS A 45 15.49 -17.72 -21.74
N ASN A 46 14.72 -16.92 -22.47
CA ASN A 46 15.20 -15.70 -23.08
C ASN A 46 15.14 -14.51 -22.11
N VAL A 47 16.08 -13.58 -22.23
CA VAL A 47 16.06 -12.31 -21.50
C VAL A 47 16.50 -11.19 -22.41
N SER A 48 15.83 -10.06 -22.31
CA SER A 48 16.22 -8.82 -22.99
C SER A 48 16.69 -7.80 -21.96
N ILE A 49 17.87 -7.23 -22.22
CA ILE A 49 18.52 -6.22 -21.39
C ILE A 49 18.68 -4.98 -22.26
N LEU A 50 18.13 -3.85 -21.81
CA LEU A 50 18.21 -2.56 -22.48
C LEU A 50 19.08 -1.61 -21.66
N CYS A 51 20.01 -0.94 -22.32
CA CYS A 51 20.72 0.21 -21.80
C CYS A 51 20.31 1.46 -22.56
N SER A 52 19.79 2.44 -21.83
CA SER A 52 19.35 3.73 -22.36
C SER A 52 20.25 4.83 -21.82
N ALA A 53 20.88 5.57 -22.71
CA ALA A 53 21.63 6.78 -22.41
C ALA A 53 20.74 8.03 -22.53
N ILE A 54 21.17 9.13 -21.91
CA ILE A 54 20.49 10.43 -22.01
C ILE A 54 20.71 11.14 -23.37
N SER A 55 21.71 10.71 -24.14
CA SER A 55 22.09 11.30 -25.42
C SER A 55 22.41 10.20 -26.45
N PRO A 56 22.49 10.55 -27.75
CA PRO A 56 22.87 9.60 -28.80
C PRO A 56 24.24 8.97 -28.55
N ILE A 57 24.38 7.72 -28.95
CA ILE A 57 25.54 6.88 -28.67
C ILE A 57 26.29 6.56 -29.97
N THR A 58 27.61 6.41 -29.91
CA THR A 58 28.44 6.01 -31.06
C THR A 58 28.71 4.51 -31.08
N SER A 59 28.77 3.88 -29.91
CA SER A 59 29.21 2.50 -29.74
C SER A 59 28.59 1.93 -28.46
N CYS A 60 28.20 0.65 -28.53
CA CYS A 60 27.71 -0.10 -27.39
C CYS A 60 28.15 -1.55 -27.47
N HIS A 61 28.74 -2.06 -26.38
CA HIS A 61 29.12 -3.46 -26.26
C HIS A 61 28.75 -4.04 -24.92
N PHE A 62 28.39 -5.33 -24.95
CA PHE A 62 28.02 -6.11 -23.77
C PHE A 62 29.16 -7.04 -23.37
N ILE A 63 29.48 -7.06 -22.08
CA ILE A 63 30.38 -8.04 -21.47
C ILE A 63 29.50 -9.02 -20.71
N ILE A 64 29.45 -10.26 -21.17
CA ILE A 64 28.61 -11.32 -20.61
C ILE A 64 29.52 -12.38 -20.00
N PRO A 65 29.26 -12.82 -18.76
CA PRO A 65 29.95 -13.96 -18.20
C PRO A 65 29.82 -15.20 -19.11
N GLY A 66 30.89 -15.97 -19.24
CA GLY A 66 30.91 -17.18 -20.08
C GLY A 66 31.12 -16.93 -21.58
N GLU A 67 31.19 -15.68 -22.03
CA GLU A 67 31.63 -15.32 -23.39
C GLU A 67 33.05 -14.76 -23.36
N ASP A 68 33.91 -15.23 -24.27
CA ASP A 68 35.34 -14.87 -24.30
C ASP A 68 35.58 -13.44 -24.83
N GLN A 69 34.62 -12.86 -25.55
CA GLN A 69 34.76 -11.56 -26.20
C GLN A 69 33.55 -10.65 -25.95
N PRO A 70 33.75 -9.33 -25.83
CA PRO A 70 32.66 -8.37 -25.81
C PRO A 70 31.79 -8.47 -27.08
N LEU A 71 30.47 -8.44 -26.87
CA LEU A 71 29.48 -8.47 -27.94
C LEU A 71 29.14 -7.03 -28.33
N ASN A 72 29.68 -6.59 -29.45
CA ASN A 72 29.22 -5.40 -30.14
C ASN A 72 28.02 -5.79 -31.02
N LEU A 73 26.84 -5.25 -30.71
CA LEU A 73 25.60 -5.48 -31.43
C LEU A 73 25.17 -4.18 -32.09
N ILE A 74 25.01 -4.24 -33.40
CA ILE A 74 24.58 -3.13 -34.23
C ILE A 74 23.16 -3.45 -34.71
N GLU A 75 22.35 -2.43 -34.90
CA GLU A 75 21.01 -2.56 -35.45
C GLU A 75 21.01 -3.42 -36.74
N ASN A 76 20.06 -4.35 -36.84
CA ASN A 76 19.92 -5.30 -37.94
C ASN A 76 21.10 -6.29 -38.13
N HIS A 77 21.99 -6.42 -37.14
CA HIS A 77 23.04 -7.45 -37.14
C HIS A 77 22.86 -8.43 -35.99
N THR A 78 22.54 -9.67 -36.34
CA THR A 78 22.63 -10.82 -35.43
C THR A 78 24.05 -11.35 -35.49
N ARG A 79 24.81 -11.30 -34.38
CA ARG A 79 26.19 -11.81 -34.35
C ARG A 79 26.23 -13.34 -34.31
N ASN A 80 25.24 -13.98 -33.68
CA ASN A 80 25.09 -15.43 -33.57
C ASN A 80 23.64 -15.81 -33.19
N ASP A 81 23.24 -17.08 -33.33
CA ASP A 81 21.86 -17.58 -33.09
C ASP A 81 21.30 -17.32 -31.68
N ASN A 82 22.16 -16.99 -30.69
CA ASN A 82 21.75 -16.79 -29.30
C ASN A 82 21.68 -15.32 -28.86
N TYR A 83 22.14 -14.37 -29.70
CA TYR A 83 22.29 -12.98 -29.31
C TYR A 83 21.76 -12.04 -30.41
N GLU A 84 20.70 -11.31 -30.07
CA GLU A 84 20.03 -10.38 -30.97
C GLU A 84 20.07 -8.96 -30.41
N TYR A 85 20.13 -7.96 -31.30
CA TYR A 85 20.02 -6.57 -30.89
C TYR A 85 18.60 -6.26 -30.38
N PHE A 86 18.51 -5.45 -29.32
CA PHE A 86 17.25 -4.98 -28.74
C PHE A 86 17.32 -3.48 -28.46
N GLY A 87 16.30 -2.70 -28.82
CA GLY A 87 16.25 -1.25 -28.56
C GLY A 87 15.96 -0.43 -29.80
N ASN A 88 15.82 0.88 -29.64
CA ASN A 88 15.41 1.80 -30.71
C ASN A 88 16.58 2.40 -31.53
N GLY A 89 17.78 1.85 -31.44
CA GLY A 89 18.93 2.33 -32.19
C GLY A 89 19.75 3.38 -31.44
N TYR A 90 20.98 3.56 -31.93
CA TYR A 90 22.00 4.39 -31.30
C TYR A 90 21.67 5.89 -31.31
N GLU A 91 20.95 6.35 -32.33
CA GLU A 91 20.44 7.73 -32.45
C GLU A 91 19.48 8.11 -31.33
N ASN A 92 18.73 7.12 -30.81
CA ASN A 92 17.82 7.30 -29.68
C ASN A 92 18.52 7.11 -28.32
N GLY A 93 19.84 6.89 -28.32
CA GLY A 93 20.61 6.59 -27.12
C GLY A 93 20.32 5.19 -26.56
N GLU A 94 19.75 4.28 -27.36
CA GLU A 94 19.36 2.95 -26.89
C GLU A 94 20.21 1.85 -27.53
N CYS A 95 20.68 0.94 -26.68
CA CYS A 95 21.25 -0.32 -27.12
C CYS A 95 20.91 -1.42 -26.14
N GLY A 96 20.70 -2.61 -26.64
CA GLY A 96 20.24 -3.72 -25.84
C GLY A 96 20.57 -5.03 -26.52
N ILE A 97 20.47 -6.08 -25.72
CA ILE A 97 20.70 -7.44 -26.15
C ILE A 97 19.55 -8.31 -25.69
N THR A 98 19.06 -9.13 -26.62
CA THR A 98 18.23 -10.30 -26.29
C THR A 98 19.12 -11.53 -26.32
N ILE A 99 19.19 -12.22 -25.20
CA ILE A 99 19.82 -13.53 -25.08
C ILE A 99 18.71 -14.55 -25.25
N THR A 100 18.72 -15.32 -26.34
CA THR A 100 17.63 -16.24 -26.72
C THR A 100 17.50 -17.40 -25.73
N SER A 101 18.63 -17.91 -25.23
CA SER A 101 18.68 -18.98 -24.24
C SER A 101 19.80 -18.73 -23.24
N ILE A 102 19.44 -18.38 -22.01
CA ILE A 102 20.38 -18.24 -20.89
C ILE A 102 20.96 -19.60 -20.51
N LYS A 103 22.28 -19.68 -20.35
CA LYS A 103 23.01 -20.88 -19.90
C LYS A 103 23.60 -20.64 -18.53
N LYS A 104 23.92 -21.71 -17.79
CA LYS A 104 24.61 -21.61 -16.50
C LYS A 104 25.89 -20.75 -16.54
N GLY A 105 26.63 -20.78 -17.64
CA GLY A 105 27.86 -19.97 -17.83
C GLY A 105 27.62 -18.45 -17.88
N ASN A 106 26.38 -18.01 -18.14
CA ASN A 106 26.01 -16.59 -18.17
C ASN A 106 25.70 -16.00 -16.78
N GLU A 107 25.77 -16.80 -15.72
CA GLU A 107 25.58 -16.33 -14.34
C GLU A 107 26.69 -15.34 -13.95
N GLY A 108 26.31 -14.18 -13.42
CA GLY A 108 27.24 -13.12 -13.02
C GLY A 108 26.77 -11.73 -13.46
N ASN A 109 27.70 -10.77 -13.47
CA ASN A 109 27.39 -9.39 -13.85
C ASN A 109 27.53 -9.20 -15.35
N VAL A 110 26.43 -8.92 -16.04
CA VAL A 110 26.45 -8.43 -17.41
C VAL A 110 26.70 -6.93 -17.39
N SER A 111 27.74 -6.47 -18.06
CA SER A 111 27.99 -5.03 -18.21
C SER A 111 27.58 -4.55 -19.59
N CYS A 112 26.88 -3.42 -19.67
CA CYS A 112 26.83 -2.64 -20.90
C CYS A 112 27.82 -1.49 -20.81
N VAL A 113 28.60 -1.30 -21.86
CA VAL A 113 29.59 -0.23 -21.99
C VAL A 113 29.21 0.56 -23.23
N VAL A 114 29.00 1.86 -23.05
CA VAL A 114 28.48 2.75 -24.08
C VAL A 114 29.35 3.98 -24.19
N ASP A 115 29.56 4.41 -25.43
CA ASP A 115 30.33 5.60 -25.77
C ASP A 115 29.37 6.68 -26.29
N LEU A 116 29.34 7.85 -25.65
CA LEU A 116 28.45 8.96 -26.02
C LEU A 116 29.09 9.83 -27.11
N ASN A 117 28.27 10.43 -27.98
CA ASN A 117 28.76 11.31 -29.06
C ASN A 117 29.54 12.54 -28.55
N GLU A 118 29.16 13.07 -27.38
CA GLU A 118 29.66 14.34 -26.86
C GLU A 118 30.75 14.19 -25.78
N HIS A 119 31.02 12.97 -25.34
CA HIS A 119 31.98 12.70 -24.29
C HIS A 119 32.86 11.50 -24.66
N LEU A 120 34.16 11.71 -24.79
CA LEU A 120 35.23 10.69 -24.86
C LEU A 120 35.31 9.86 -23.55
N LYS A 121 34.18 9.42 -23.02
CA LYS A 121 34.06 8.74 -21.74
C LYS A 121 33.17 7.51 -21.93
N ASN A 122 33.81 6.35 -21.89
CA ASN A 122 33.11 5.06 -21.86
C ASN A 122 32.39 4.97 -20.52
N ILE A 123 31.06 4.93 -20.54
CA ILE A 123 30.25 4.78 -19.33
C ILE A 123 29.80 3.32 -19.26
N ARG A 124 29.94 2.72 -18.08
CA ARG A 124 29.65 1.32 -17.83
C ARG A 124 28.57 1.19 -16.78
N GLU A 125 27.57 0.36 -17.06
CA GLU A 125 26.54 -0.06 -16.09
C GLU A 125 26.58 -1.58 -15.95
N ASN A 126 26.42 -2.08 -14.72
CA ASN A 126 26.46 -3.50 -14.40
C ASN A 126 25.07 -4.01 -14.00
N ILE A 127 24.59 -5.03 -14.71
CA ILE A 127 23.35 -5.74 -14.43
C ILE A 127 23.69 -7.14 -13.88
N PRO A 128 23.50 -7.40 -12.57
CA PRO A 128 23.60 -8.75 -12.03
C PRO A 128 22.53 -9.69 -12.60
N ILE A 129 22.99 -10.85 -13.10
CA ILE A 129 22.16 -11.99 -13.53
C ILE A 129 22.37 -13.15 -12.56
N THR A 130 21.28 -13.66 -12.01
CA THR A 130 21.24 -14.88 -11.20
C THR A 130 20.36 -15.90 -11.90
N ILE A 131 20.86 -17.14 -12.01
CA ILE A 131 20.10 -18.23 -12.62
C ILE A 131 19.39 -18.98 -11.50
N THR A 132 18.07 -19.01 -11.55
CA THR A 132 17.20 -19.57 -10.50
C THR A 132 16.32 -20.66 -11.07
N LYS A 133 15.96 -21.67 -10.26
CA LYS A 133 15.03 -22.73 -10.68
C LYS A 133 13.57 -22.29 -10.73
N GLU A 134 13.23 -21.18 -10.06
CA GLU A 134 11.88 -20.63 -10.00
C GLU A 134 11.96 -19.09 -10.05
N LEU A 135 11.33 -18.46 -11.04
CA LEU A 135 11.30 -17.00 -11.14
C LEU A 135 10.46 -16.36 -10.00
N PRO A 136 10.90 -15.21 -9.46
CA PRO A 136 10.06 -14.42 -8.57
C PRO A 136 8.82 -13.94 -9.32
N LYS A 137 7.65 -14.52 -9.03
CA LYS A 137 6.36 -14.01 -9.53
C LYS A 137 6.21 -12.56 -9.08
N ASP A 138 6.04 -11.65 -10.03
CA ASP A 138 5.86 -10.21 -9.81
C ASP A 138 4.51 -9.92 -9.13
N ASN A 139 4.44 -10.17 -7.83
CA ASN A 139 3.24 -10.04 -7.02
C ASN A 139 2.88 -8.58 -6.66
N LYS A 140 3.56 -7.57 -7.25
CA LYS A 140 3.37 -6.16 -6.90
C LYS A 140 1.94 -5.66 -7.10
N MET A 141 1.22 -6.17 -8.12
CA MET A 141 -0.18 -5.78 -8.36
C MET A 141 -1.16 -6.35 -7.32
N ARG A 142 -0.88 -7.53 -6.74
CA ARG A 142 -1.81 -8.18 -5.80
C ARG A 142 -1.81 -7.52 -4.42
N THR A 143 -0.66 -6.99 -4.01
CA THR A 143 -0.51 -6.33 -2.71
C THR A 143 -1.22 -4.97 -2.69
N ILE A 144 -1.20 -4.22 -3.80
CA ILE A 144 -1.84 -2.89 -3.88
C ILE A 144 -3.37 -3.02 -3.76
N ILE A 145 -3.96 -3.99 -4.47
CA ILE A 145 -5.40 -4.24 -4.42
C ILE A 145 -5.87 -4.59 -2.99
N GLY A 146 -5.09 -5.40 -2.27
CA GLY A 146 -5.41 -5.76 -0.89
C GLY A 146 -5.46 -4.57 0.07
N ILE A 147 -4.56 -3.59 -0.09
CA ILE A 147 -4.51 -2.39 0.76
C ILE A 147 -5.71 -1.48 0.51
N ILE A 148 -6.11 -1.29 -0.75
CA ILE A 148 -7.26 -0.44 -1.12
C ILE A 148 -8.56 -1.02 -0.59
N ILE A 149 -8.76 -2.34 -0.70
CA ILE A 149 -9.97 -2.98 -0.20
C ILE A 149 -10.04 -2.88 1.33
N PHE A 150 -8.93 -3.14 2.02
CA PHE A 150 -8.88 -3.06 3.49
C PHE A 150 -9.17 -1.65 4.02
N SER A 151 -8.67 -0.62 3.34
CA SER A 151 -8.93 0.78 3.74
C SER A 151 -10.40 1.16 3.56
N VAL A 152 -11.02 0.81 2.43
CA VAL A 152 -12.45 1.10 2.17
C VAL A 152 -13.35 0.40 3.19
N VAL A 153 -13.12 -0.89 3.45
CA VAL A 153 -13.90 -1.65 4.44
C VAL A 153 -13.77 -1.05 5.83
N THR A 154 -12.56 -0.62 6.21
CA THR A 154 -12.31 0.02 7.50
C THR A 154 -13.05 1.35 7.62
N VAL A 155 -13.04 2.19 6.58
CA VAL A 155 -13.77 3.48 6.59
C VAL A 155 -15.28 3.23 6.72
N LEU A 156 -15.83 2.30 5.93
CA LEU A 156 -17.25 1.96 5.97
C LEU A 156 -17.67 1.44 7.35
N PHE A 157 -16.88 0.55 7.96
CA PHE A 157 -17.16 0.02 9.29
C PHE A 157 -17.17 1.13 10.36
N ASN A 158 -16.20 2.06 10.30
CA ASN A 158 -16.17 3.20 11.21
C ASN A 158 -17.35 4.16 11.00
N CYS A 159 -17.76 4.40 9.74
CA CYS A 159 -18.96 5.17 9.43
C CYS A 159 -20.22 4.53 10.02
N ILE A 160 -20.34 3.20 9.93
CA ILE A 160 -21.46 2.44 10.51
C ILE A 160 -21.47 2.56 12.04
N LEU A 161 -20.33 2.37 12.70
CA LEU A 161 -20.24 2.52 14.15
C LEU A 161 -20.60 3.94 14.62
N LEU A 162 -20.12 4.96 13.91
CA LEU A 162 -20.46 6.35 14.21
C LEU A 162 -21.96 6.62 14.02
N TYR A 163 -22.55 6.09 12.95
CA TYR A 163 -23.98 6.17 12.70
C TYR A 163 -24.78 5.52 13.84
N CYS A 164 -24.43 4.29 14.23
CA CYS A 164 -25.06 3.59 15.35
C CYS A 164 -24.93 4.36 16.68
N TYR A 165 -23.76 4.95 16.94
CA TYR A 165 -23.53 5.76 18.13
C TYR A 165 -24.43 6.99 18.18
N ILE A 166 -24.51 7.75 17.09
CA ILE A 166 -25.38 8.95 17.00
C ILE A 166 -26.86 8.54 17.12
N ALA A 167 -27.27 7.46 16.46
CA ALA A 167 -28.64 6.94 16.56
C ALA A 167 -28.99 6.52 18.00
N GLY A 168 -28.07 5.86 18.70
CA GLY A 168 -28.23 5.47 20.11
C GLY A 168 -28.31 6.66 21.07
N GLN A 169 -27.55 7.73 20.82
CA GLN A 169 -27.69 8.96 21.61
C GLN A 169 -29.05 9.64 21.42
N ARG A 170 -29.62 9.60 20.20
CA ARG A 170 -30.94 10.17 19.92
C ARG A 170 -32.06 9.47 20.69
N THR A 171 -32.00 8.15 20.85
CA THR A 171 -33.00 7.41 21.62
C THR A 171 -32.85 7.67 23.12
N ALA A 172 -31.62 7.68 23.65
CA ALA A 172 -31.36 8.01 25.06
C ALA A 172 -31.83 9.43 25.45
N ASN A 173 -31.65 10.41 24.55
CA ASN A 173 -32.11 11.78 24.77
C ASN A 173 -33.63 11.92 24.75
N LYS A 174 -34.36 11.09 24.00
CA LYS A 174 -35.84 11.08 24.01
C LYS A 174 -36.39 10.57 25.34
N THR A 175 -35.81 9.51 25.92
CA THR A 175 -36.24 8.98 27.22
C THR A 175 -36.00 9.96 28.37
N LYS A 176 -34.87 10.69 28.35
CA LYS A 176 -34.59 11.74 29.34
C LYS A 176 -35.60 12.89 29.28
N ARG A 177 -36.07 13.27 28.08
CA ARG A 177 -37.12 14.29 27.93
C ARG A 177 -38.49 13.79 28.40
N ALA A 178 -38.84 12.53 28.14
CA ALA A 178 -40.07 11.93 28.62
C ALA A 178 -40.12 11.82 30.16
N LEU A 179 -39.00 11.50 30.81
CA LEU A 179 -38.91 11.46 32.29
C LEU A 179 -38.98 12.87 32.91
N SER A 180 -38.40 13.89 32.26
CA SER A 180 -38.43 15.28 32.77
C SER A 180 -39.82 15.91 32.69
N GLN A 181 -40.69 15.45 31.79
CA GLN A 181 -42.04 16.00 31.61
C GLN A 181 -43.06 15.44 32.63
N SER A 182 -42.75 14.30 33.26
CA SER A 182 -43.54 13.76 34.38
C SER A 182 -43.38 14.58 35.67
N HIS A 183 -42.33 15.39 35.81
CA HIS A 183 -42.02 16.12 37.04
C HIS A 183 -42.64 17.53 37.11
N HIS A 184 -43.38 17.95 36.07
CA HIS A 184 -43.92 19.31 35.95
C HIS A 184 -45.46 19.40 35.81
N ASN A 185 -46.20 18.30 36.02
CA ASN A 185 -47.66 18.34 36.10
C ASN A 185 -48.12 18.33 37.57
N PRO A 186 -48.44 19.49 38.19
CA PRO A 186 -48.96 19.55 39.56
C PRO A 186 -50.40 19.03 39.70
N ALA A 187 -51.07 18.69 38.59
CA ALA A 187 -52.45 18.20 38.59
C ALA A 187 -52.62 16.75 39.08
N SER A 188 -51.56 15.94 39.14
CA SER A 188 -51.60 14.57 39.67
C SER A 188 -51.21 14.45 41.15
N ALA A 189 -50.70 15.53 41.75
CA ALA A 189 -50.37 15.56 43.18
C ALA A 189 -51.61 15.78 44.08
N SER A 190 -52.70 16.34 43.54
CA SER A 190 -53.92 16.62 44.31
C SER A 190 -54.80 15.40 44.52
N ILE A 191 -54.77 14.39 43.63
CA ILE A 191 -55.62 13.19 43.76
C ILE A 191 -55.06 12.24 44.83
N ILE A 192 -53.74 12.18 45.01
CA ILE A 192 -53.11 11.30 46.02
C ILE A 192 -53.18 11.92 47.43
N ALA A 193 -53.22 13.25 47.53
CA ALA A 193 -53.35 13.95 48.82
C ALA A 193 -54.76 13.85 49.45
N SER A 194 -55.81 13.68 48.65
CA SER A 194 -57.18 13.48 49.17
C SER A 194 -57.40 12.07 49.73
N GLU A 195 -56.68 11.06 49.24
CA GLU A 195 -56.88 9.66 49.66
C GLU A 195 -56.16 9.31 50.99
N GLN A 196 -55.07 10.00 51.32
CA GLN A 196 -54.35 9.79 52.58
C GLN A 196 -55.02 10.44 53.79
N THR A 197 -55.76 11.55 53.60
CA THR A 197 -56.49 12.20 54.70
C THR A 197 -57.65 11.33 55.20
N GLN A 198 -58.33 10.61 54.30
CA GLN A 198 -59.49 9.78 54.67
C GLN A 198 -59.11 8.48 55.39
N ARG A 199 -57.89 7.96 55.20
CA ARG A 199 -57.41 6.74 55.87
C ARG A 199 -57.02 6.98 57.34
N ASN A 200 -56.53 8.19 57.67
CA ASN A 200 -56.10 8.54 59.03
C ASN A 200 -57.28 8.79 60.00
N ASP A 201 -58.47 9.15 59.48
CA ASP A 201 -59.66 9.33 60.32
C ASP A 201 -60.29 7.98 60.72
N ILE A 202 -60.12 6.94 59.90
CA ILE A 202 -60.61 5.58 60.20
C ILE A 202 -59.77 4.92 61.31
N GLU A 203 -58.45 5.17 61.34
CA GLU A 203 -57.56 4.60 62.36
C GLU A 203 -57.79 5.22 63.76
N LYS A 204 -58.19 6.50 63.82
CA LYS A 204 -58.49 7.17 65.11
C LYS A 204 -59.80 6.71 65.75
N GLN A 205 -60.77 6.21 64.98
CA GLN A 205 -62.02 5.67 65.55
C GLN A 205 -61.87 4.26 66.13
N GLN A 206 -60.89 3.47 65.66
CA GLN A 206 -60.65 2.11 66.18
C GLN A 206 -59.85 2.08 67.49
N ALA A 207 -59.15 3.15 67.86
CA ALA A 207 -58.33 3.22 69.08
C ALA A 207 -59.11 3.54 70.37
N SER A 208 -60.42 3.84 70.30
CA SER A 208 -61.24 4.19 71.48
C SER A 208 -62.13 3.04 72.01
N SER A 209 -62.10 1.85 71.38
CA SER A 209 -63.01 0.74 71.72
C SER A 209 -62.31 -0.51 72.29
N SER A 210 -61.08 -0.36 72.80
CA SER A 210 -60.36 -1.45 73.48
C SER A 210 -59.78 -0.99 74.82
N ARG A 211 -60.66 -0.77 75.79
CA ARG A 211 -60.30 -0.64 77.21
C ARG A 211 -61.24 -1.53 78.03
N PRO A 212 -60.80 -2.72 78.48
CA PRO A 212 -61.34 -3.34 79.69
C PRO A 212 -60.76 -2.67 80.94
#